data_AF-A1ZLG7-F1
#
_entry.id   AF-A1ZLG7-F1
#
_cell.length_a   1.000
_cell.length_b   1.000
_cell.length_c   1.000
_cell.angle_alpha   90.00
_cell.angle_beta   90.00
_cell.angle_gamma   90.00
#
_symmetry.space_group_name_H-M   'P 1'
#
loop_
_entity.id
_entity.type
_entity.pdbx_description
1 polymer ?
#
loop_
_entity_poly.entity_id
_entity_poly.type
_entity_poly.pdbx_seq_one_letter_code
_entity_poly.pdbx_strand_id
1 'polypeptide(L)'
;METAESTPNTSPESEKHLKIKKSQVVMVPVERIDVHPDNRPLGINEEKIAQLQILIQHDGFDSSHPLVVRLQDERYQLVEGEHRFRAAKALGYEELPCVIRVMDNTEALIQLITGNIQSDNKPLEIGLNALKVIQAANEQGLSVTNYAQRLGMSETSIRRYMHASEAFQFIQSQLPAGAYILEEVYKLEEIQRCAQTDWIWLHDLITEKELSKAQVIEISQAIRDIKTDNPAIYQFFDFTAIRQKIAREIIQGQKTAHRVYNDLLETFETSYENLDESIESYEYNVLHDEIEQETVNLREWFIENLKSVSPLIKSAILEVYKDALQLKRSSSKEEAERDAAYFRDKKNQKEREEQERIEREMRQVLPGEWWQLGEHLLYCGNGQDLVFRERLPEKSAWAYANFIKNNPEHQDNDSTTPHLAWQQYDWLVQRAQVVTTIVPTEAIARFLRATQMPYKWSLSAKISENEGHWNSWLYSAVFSAAKSIRQATDLVEIRNAPNMSGDLPKDLLKYFIEAFSTTHDPIIDLEAGDGTLLLLAEKNNRVCYAAEVNQEACKRLLDDWEQTSGGKARKIDDAAATLPEITE
;
A
#
# COMPACT_ATOMS: atom_id res chain seq x y z
N MET A 1 14.94 14.75 71.78
CA MET A 1 15.33 14.19 73.09
C MET A 1 14.05 13.65 73.71
N GLU A 2 14.05 12.35 74.00
CA GLU A 2 13.19 11.65 74.97
C GLU A 2 11.65 11.63 74.80
N THR A 3 11.17 10.45 74.40
CA THR A 3 10.24 9.56 75.13
C THR A 3 9.30 10.16 76.17
N ALA A 4 8.00 9.85 76.09
CA ALA A 4 7.36 8.86 76.97
C ALA A 4 5.85 8.66 76.68
N GLU A 5 5.52 7.37 76.69
CA GLU A 5 4.25 6.62 76.72
C GLU A 5 2.96 7.32 77.20
N SER A 6 1.86 6.98 76.51
CA SER A 6 0.54 6.85 77.13
C SER A 6 -0.17 5.64 76.55
N THR A 7 -0.65 4.76 77.43
CA THR A 7 -1.56 3.65 77.12
C THR A 7 -2.98 4.18 76.94
N PRO A 8 -3.86 3.46 76.23
CA PRO A 8 -4.96 2.87 76.98
C PRO A 8 -5.44 1.49 76.50
N ASN A 9 -5.55 0.57 77.47
CA ASN A 9 -6.74 -0.20 77.84
C ASN A 9 -7.67 -0.72 76.71
N THR A 10 -7.64 -2.03 76.46
CA THR A 10 -8.78 -2.80 75.91
C THR A 10 -8.87 -4.18 76.56
N SER A 11 -10.06 -4.47 77.10
CA SER A 11 -10.48 -5.78 77.62
C SER A 11 -10.55 -6.84 76.50
N PRO A 12 -10.27 -8.13 76.77
CA PRO A 12 -10.28 -9.16 75.74
C PRO A 12 -11.55 -10.03 75.84
N GLU A 13 -12.49 -9.90 74.90
CA GLU A 13 -13.46 -10.96 74.64
C GLU A 13 -13.62 -11.23 73.14
N SER A 14 -13.39 -12.50 72.79
CA SER A 14 -13.86 -13.23 71.60
C SER A 14 -13.29 -12.90 70.22
N GLU A 15 -12.04 -13.32 69.98
CA GLU A 15 -11.67 -13.95 68.70
C GLU A 15 -10.72 -15.12 68.99
N LYS A 16 -11.24 -16.36 68.94
CA LYS A 16 -10.43 -17.58 69.03
C LYS A 16 -9.62 -17.74 67.74
N HIS A 17 -8.50 -17.05 67.65
CA HIS A 17 -7.44 -17.42 66.72
C HIS A 17 -6.87 -18.78 67.15
N LEU A 18 -7.23 -19.85 66.42
CA LEU A 18 -6.57 -21.15 66.55
C LEU A 18 -5.09 -20.97 66.19
N LYS A 19 -4.23 -20.88 67.20
CA LYS A 19 -2.78 -20.99 67.04
C LYS A 19 -2.42 -22.43 66.67
N ILE A 20 -2.41 -22.75 65.38
CA ILE A 20 -1.91 -24.03 64.89
C ILE A 20 -0.38 -24.03 64.99
N LYS A 21 0.17 -24.70 66.02
CA LYS A 21 1.59 -25.08 66.10
C LYS A 21 1.79 -26.43 65.39
N LYS A 22 2.84 -26.53 64.55
CA LYS A 22 3.45 -27.74 63.94
C LYS A 22 2.60 -29.04 63.95
N SER A 23 2.09 -29.41 62.76
CA SER A 23 1.79 -30.79 62.31
C SER A 23 1.15 -31.74 63.34
N GLN A 24 0.00 -31.36 63.91
CA GLN A 24 -0.87 -32.33 64.60
C GLN A 24 -1.81 -32.98 63.58
N VAL A 25 -1.94 -34.30 63.66
CA VAL A 25 -2.95 -35.07 62.92
C VAL A 25 -4.29 -34.90 63.64
N VAL A 26 -5.32 -34.51 62.91
CA VAL A 26 -6.68 -34.27 63.41
C VAL A 26 -7.66 -35.11 62.59
N MET A 27 -8.64 -35.71 63.26
CA MET A 27 -9.74 -36.40 62.57
C MET A 27 -10.69 -35.35 61.98
N VAL A 28 -10.91 -35.41 60.66
CA VAL A 28 -11.78 -34.47 59.94
C VAL A 28 -12.97 -35.23 59.35
N PRO A 29 -14.22 -34.77 59.57
CA PRO A 29 -15.39 -35.36 58.94
C PRO A 29 -15.28 -35.36 57.42
N VAL A 30 -15.51 -36.52 56.80
CA VAL A 30 -15.41 -36.71 55.34
C VAL A 30 -16.33 -35.75 54.58
N GLU A 31 -17.50 -35.44 55.14
CA GLU A 31 -18.47 -34.49 54.56
C GLU A 31 -17.97 -33.04 54.50
N ARG A 32 -16.94 -32.69 55.27
CA ARG A 32 -16.32 -31.37 55.29
C ARG A 32 -15.08 -31.28 54.40
N ILE A 33 -14.68 -32.37 53.74
CA ILE A 33 -13.50 -32.42 52.86
C ILE A 33 -13.96 -32.31 51.40
N ASP A 34 -13.47 -31.29 50.71
CA ASP A 34 -13.66 -31.07 49.28
C ASP A 34 -12.38 -31.37 48.50
N VAL A 35 -12.50 -31.98 47.33
CA VAL A 35 -11.37 -32.18 46.42
C VAL A 35 -10.98 -30.87 45.76
N HIS A 36 -9.69 -30.66 45.52
CA HIS A 36 -9.21 -29.44 44.84
C HIS A 36 -9.69 -29.43 43.36
N PRO A 37 -10.33 -28.35 42.85
CA PRO A 37 -10.94 -28.33 41.52
C PRO A 37 -9.93 -28.47 40.36
N ASP A 38 -8.71 -27.99 40.58
CA ASP A 38 -7.57 -28.15 39.65
C ASP A 38 -6.77 -29.45 39.88
N ASN A 39 -7.19 -30.33 40.79
CA ASN A 39 -6.58 -31.68 40.87
C ASN A 39 -7.09 -32.53 39.72
N ARG A 40 -6.58 -32.22 38.52
CA ARG A 40 -6.80 -33.01 37.32
C ARG A 40 -5.45 -33.31 36.68
N PRO A 41 -4.88 -34.48 36.96
CA PRO A 41 -4.21 -35.24 35.93
C PRO A 41 -5.07 -36.45 35.60
N LEU A 42 -5.12 -36.83 34.31
CA LEU A 42 -5.56 -38.14 33.79
C LEU A 42 -6.63 -38.84 34.64
N GLY A 43 -7.90 -38.69 34.26
CA GLY A 43 -9.09 -39.15 34.98
C GLY A 43 -8.86 -40.24 36.02
N ILE A 44 -9.28 -39.97 37.26
CA ILE A 44 -9.43 -40.89 38.40
C ILE A 44 -8.94 -42.32 38.07
N ASN A 45 -7.76 -42.72 38.55
CA ASN A 45 -7.29 -44.07 38.32
C ASN A 45 -8.14 -45.06 39.15
N GLU A 46 -9.21 -45.56 38.53
CA GLU A 46 -10.19 -46.43 39.17
C GLU A 46 -9.55 -47.73 39.68
N GLU A 47 -8.55 -48.26 38.97
CA GLU A 47 -7.80 -49.45 39.41
C GLU A 47 -7.02 -49.18 40.70
N LYS A 48 -6.32 -48.04 40.78
CA LYS A 48 -5.55 -47.62 41.96
C LYS A 48 -6.47 -47.36 43.15
N ILE A 49 -7.65 -46.78 42.93
CA ILE A 49 -8.67 -46.62 43.97
C ILE A 49 -9.20 -47.97 44.43
N ALA A 50 -9.52 -48.90 43.52
CA ALA A 50 -10.00 -50.23 43.87
C ALA A 50 -8.97 -51.02 44.69
N GLN A 51 -7.68 -50.95 44.33
CA GLN A 51 -6.60 -51.53 45.12
C GLN A 51 -6.52 -50.91 46.52
N LEU A 52 -6.61 -49.58 46.62
CA LEU A 52 -6.62 -48.89 47.91
C LEU A 52 -7.86 -49.24 48.74
N GLN A 53 -9.02 -49.47 48.12
CA GLN A 53 -10.21 -49.93 48.82
C GLN A 53 -9.99 -51.30 49.45
N ILE A 54 -9.43 -52.26 48.70
CA ILE A 54 -9.12 -53.61 49.22
C ILE A 54 -8.16 -53.51 50.41
N LEU A 55 -7.10 -52.71 50.28
CA LEU A 55 -6.13 -52.49 51.36
C LEU A 55 -6.78 -51.86 52.59
N ILE A 56 -7.57 -50.80 52.42
CA ILE A 56 -8.25 -50.11 53.53
C ILE A 56 -9.31 -51.00 54.17
N GLN A 57 -9.96 -51.90 53.42
CA GLN A 57 -10.89 -52.89 53.97
C GLN A 57 -10.17 -53.93 54.85
N HIS A 58 -8.98 -54.38 54.45
CA HIS A 58 -8.23 -55.41 55.17
C HIS A 58 -7.45 -54.84 56.37
N ASP A 59 -6.71 -53.74 56.16
CA ASP A 59 -5.75 -53.19 57.12
C ASP A 59 -6.26 -51.93 57.85
N GLY A 60 -7.41 -51.40 57.46
CA GLY A 60 -7.90 -50.09 57.91
C GLY A 60 -7.22 -48.92 57.22
N PHE A 61 -7.68 -47.70 57.50
CA PHE A 61 -7.02 -46.50 56.97
C PHE A 61 -5.67 -46.26 57.65
N ASP A 62 -4.59 -46.28 56.88
CA ASP A 62 -3.25 -46.03 57.39
C ASP A 62 -3.09 -44.59 57.91
N SER A 63 -3.22 -44.45 59.23
CA SER A 63 -3.13 -43.17 59.94
C SER A 63 -1.70 -42.64 60.09
N SER A 64 -0.68 -43.45 59.76
CA SER A 64 0.72 -42.99 59.76
C SER A 64 1.02 -42.07 58.57
N HIS A 65 0.19 -42.12 57.53
CA HIS A 65 0.22 -41.24 56.37
C HIS A 65 -1.09 -40.45 56.29
N PRO A 66 -1.33 -39.44 57.13
CA PRO A 66 -2.56 -38.65 57.09
C PRO A 66 -2.77 -37.93 55.75
N LEU A 67 -4.01 -37.57 55.43
CA LEU A 67 -4.33 -36.68 54.30
C LEU A 67 -3.82 -35.27 54.58
N VAL A 68 -3.46 -34.50 53.55
CA VAL A 68 -3.11 -33.09 53.74
C VAL A 68 -4.26 -32.22 53.26
N VAL A 69 -4.77 -31.36 54.14
CA VAL A 69 -5.88 -30.45 53.85
C VAL A 69 -5.50 -29.02 54.23
N ARG A 70 -6.15 -28.05 53.60
CA ARG A 70 -6.14 -26.65 54.04
C ARG A 70 -7.55 -26.20 54.40
N LEU A 71 -7.66 -25.29 55.36
CA LEU A 71 -8.95 -24.67 55.68
C LEU A 71 -9.26 -23.59 54.62
N GLN A 72 -10.39 -23.72 53.95
CA GLN A 72 -10.92 -22.73 53.02
C GLN A 72 -12.37 -22.46 53.40
N ASP A 73 -12.64 -21.22 53.83
CA ASP A 73 -13.88 -20.83 54.49
C ASP A 73 -14.19 -21.75 55.70
N GLU A 74 -15.31 -22.47 55.66
CA GLU A 74 -15.75 -23.40 56.71
C GLU A 74 -15.48 -24.88 56.38
N ARG A 75 -14.81 -25.15 55.26
CA ARG A 75 -14.57 -26.50 54.73
C ARG A 75 -13.07 -26.76 54.52
N TYR A 76 -12.71 -28.03 54.43
CA TYR A 76 -11.33 -28.46 54.24
C TYR A 76 -11.12 -28.81 52.78
N GLN A 77 -10.23 -28.11 52.09
CA GLN A 77 -9.83 -28.48 50.74
C GLN A 77 -8.67 -29.47 50.81
N LEU A 78 -8.82 -30.62 50.12
CA LEU A 78 -7.83 -31.67 50.02
C LEU A 78 -6.68 -31.26 49.09
N VAL A 79 -5.47 -31.24 49.62
CA VAL A 79 -4.24 -30.88 48.90
C VAL A 79 -3.43 -32.14 48.53
N GLU A 80 -3.42 -33.17 49.37
CA GLU A 80 -2.76 -34.45 49.06
C GLU A 80 -3.57 -35.67 49.52
N GLY A 81 -3.53 -36.74 48.73
CA GLY A 81 -4.12 -38.03 49.08
C GLY A 81 -5.50 -38.33 48.48
N GLU A 82 -5.85 -37.73 47.35
CA GLU A 82 -7.18 -37.87 46.73
C GLU A 82 -7.63 -39.32 46.49
N HIS A 83 -6.77 -40.20 45.98
CA HIS A 83 -7.13 -41.61 45.79
C HIS A 83 -7.50 -42.32 47.11
N ARG A 84 -6.79 -42.00 48.21
CA ARG A 84 -7.06 -42.56 49.54
C ARG A 84 -8.33 -41.98 50.14
N PHE A 85 -8.57 -40.68 49.95
CA PHE A 85 -9.82 -40.03 50.32
C PHE A 85 -11.03 -40.67 49.61
N ARG A 86 -10.95 -40.82 48.28
CA ARG A 86 -12.02 -41.45 47.48
C ARG A 86 -12.26 -42.90 47.87
N ALA A 87 -11.20 -43.68 48.08
CA ALA A 87 -11.31 -45.06 48.54
C ALA A 87 -12.00 -45.15 49.91
N ALA A 88 -11.55 -44.37 50.90
CA ALA A 88 -12.12 -44.40 52.24
C ALA A 88 -13.56 -43.85 52.29
N LYS A 89 -13.87 -42.82 51.51
CA LYS A 89 -15.24 -42.29 51.35
C LYS A 89 -16.18 -43.35 50.78
N ALA A 90 -15.74 -44.11 49.77
CA ALA A 90 -16.53 -45.19 49.19
C ALA A 90 -16.74 -46.37 50.16
N LEU A 91 -15.87 -46.53 51.16
CA LEU A 91 -15.97 -47.53 52.23
C LEU A 91 -16.80 -47.05 53.43
N GLY A 92 -17.34 -45.82 53.40
CA GLY A 92 -18.23 -45.30 54.44
C GLY A 92 -17.52 -44.79 55.69
N TYR A 93 -16.24 -44.39 55.60
CA TYR A 93 -15.56 -43.71 56.71
C TYR A 93 -16.23 -42.37 57.02
N GLU A 94 -16.56 -42.11 58.30
CA GLU A 94 -17.16 -40.85 58.76
C GLU A 94 -16.11 -39.75 58.96
N GLU A 95 -14.93 -40.12 59.47
CA GLU A 95 -13.80 -39.21 59.72
C GLU A 95 -12.48 -39.79 59.21
N LEU A 96 -11.56 -38.93 58.76
CA LEU A 96 -10.23 -39.33 58.29
C LEU A 96 -9.11 -38.53 58.97
N PRO A 97 -7.96 -39.16 59.24
CA PRO A 97 -6.81 -38.47 59.82
C PRO A 97 -6.19 -37.51 58.79
N CYS A 98 -6.19 -36.23 59.12
CA CYS A 98 -5.71 -35.15 58.27
C CYS A 98 -4.68 -34.27 58.98
N VAL A 99 -3.72 -33.74 58.24
CA VAL A 99 -2.85 -32.65 58.67
C VAL A 99 -3.37 -31.37 58.03
N ILE A 100 -3.78 -30.43 58.87
CA ILE A 100 -4.24 -29.11 58.44
C ILE A 100 -3.01 -28.21 58.24
N ARG A 101 -2.80 -27.74 57.01
CA ARG A 101 -1.75 -26.77 56.66
C ARG A 101 -2.37 -25.42 56.31
N VAL A 102 -1.72 -24.35 56.75
CA VAL A 102 -2.05 -22.98 56.32
C VAL A 102 -1.30 -22.74 55.02
N MET A 103 -2.04 -22.53 53.94
CA MET A 103 -1.50 -22.38 52.59
C MET A 103 -2.41 -21.43 51.80
N ASP A 104 -1.83 -20.49 51.07
CA ASP A 104 -2.59 -19.70 50.10
C ASP A 104 -2.97 -20.55 48.86
N ASN A 105 -3.73 -19.96 47.93
CA ASN A 105 -4.17 -20.66 46.71
C ASN A 105 -2.98 -21.13 45.85
N THR A 106 -1.94 -20.31 45.76
CA THR A 106 -0.73 -20.57 44.98
C THR A 106 0.06 -21.73 45.58
N GLU A 107 0.27 -21.71 46.89
CA GLU A 107 0.97 -22.74 47.65
C GLU A 107 0.22 -24.07 47.63
N ALA A 108 -1.11 -24.04 47.78
CA ALA A 108 -1.95 -25.23 47.70
C ALA A 108 -1.87 -25.87 46.30
N LEU A 109 -1.95 -25.06 45.25
CA LEU A 109 -1.83 -25.53 43.86
C LEU A 109 -0.42 -26.10 43.59
N ILE A 110 0.65 -25.44 44.04
CA ILE A 110 2.02 -25.95 43.88
C ILE A 110 2.20 -27.28 44.61
N GLN A 111 1.72 -27.41 45.85
CA GLN A 111 1.83 -28.66 46.60
C GLN A 111 1.04 -29.79 45.94
N LEU A 112 -0.17 -29.50 45.44
CA LEU A 112 -0.97 -30.42 44.66
C LEU A 112 -0.21 -30.95 43.43
N ILE A 113 0.44 -30.05 42.69
CA ILE A 113 1.23 -30.38 41.50
C ILE A 113 2.46 -31.22 41.89
N THR A 114 3.22 -30.82 42.93
CA THR A 114 4.40 -31.55 43.40
C THR A 114 4.07 -32.98 43.83
N GLY A 115 2.93 -33.18 44.51
CA GLY A 115 2.45 -34.51 44.91
C GLY A 115 2.13 -35.43 43.73
N ASN A 116 1.66 -34.85 42.62
CA ASN A 116 1.35 -35.59 41.39
C ASN A 116 2.57 -35.81 40.46
N ILE A 117 3.57 -34.92 40.49
CA ILE A 117 4.81 -35.04 39.69
C ILE A 117 5.58 -36.33 40.00
N GLN A 118 5.59 -36.75 41.26
CA GLN A 118 6.35 -37.94 41.68
C GLN A 118 5.71 -39.27 41.27
N SER A 119 4.46 -39.26 40.78
CA SER A 119 3.73 -40.49 40.47
C SER A 119 3.37 -40.66 39.00
N ASP A 120 2.82 -39.66 38.30
CA ASP A 120 2.17 -39.95 36.99
C ASP A 120 2.06 -38.77 35.98
N ASN A 121 2.54 -37.54 36.27
CA ASN A 121 2.26 -36.38 35.40
C ASN A 121 3.08 -36.34 34.09
N LYS A 122 2.40 -36.05 32.98
CA LYS A 122 3.03 -35.81 31.66
C LYS A 122 3.70 -34.41 31.65
N PRO A 123 4.87 -34.23 31.00
CA PRO A 123 5.53 -32.94 30.84
C PRO A 123 4.64 -31.76 30.42
N LEU A 124 3.62 -32.00 29.58
CA LEU A 124 2.67 -31.00 29.11
C LEU A 124 1.75 -30.49 30.25
N GLU A 125 1.31 -31.37 31.15
CA GLU A 125 0.47 -30.99 32.30
C GLU A 125 1.24 -30.09 33.27
N ILE A 126 2.53 -30.38 33.48
CA ILE A 126 3.42 -29.54 34.29
C ILE A 126 3.49 -28.12 33.69
N GLY A 127 3.57 -28.00 32.37
CA GLY A 127 3.58 -26.72 31.67
C GLY A 127 2.25 -25.96 31.75
N LEU A 128 1.13 -26.63 31.53
CA LEU A 128 -0.22 -26.04 31.65
C LEU A 128 -0.47 -25.50 33.07
N ASN A 129 -0.06 -26.27 34.07
CA ASN A 129 -0.17 -25.85 35.47
C ASN A 129 0.79 -24.70 35.79
N ALA A 130 2.01 -24.72 35.26
CA ALA A 130 2.95 -23.60 35.38
C ALA A 130 2.36 -22.32 34.80
N LEU A 131 1.76 -22.37 33.60
CA LEU A 131 1.06 -21.23 32.98
C LEU A 131 -0.04 -20.68 33.89
N LYS A 132 -0.91 -21.56 34.43
CA LYS A 132 -1.97 -21.17 35.38
C LYS A 132 -1.40 -20.50 36.63
N VAL A 133 -0.41 -21.12 37.26
CA VAL A 133 0.20 -20.64 38.50
C VAL A 133 0.88 -19.30 38.29
N ILE A 134 1.67 -19.15 37.23
CA ILE A 134 2.42 -17.91 36.95
C ILE A 134 1.45 -16.79 36.55
N GLN A 135 0.41 -17.09 35.77
CA GLN A 135 -0.63 -16.11 35.41
C GLN A 135 -1.42 -15.64 36.64
N ALA A 136 -1.82 -16.55 37.53
CA ALA A 136 -2.51 -16.23 38.78
C ALA A 136 -1.61 -15.50 39.79
N ALA A 137 -0.32 -15.83 39.80
CA ALA A 137 0.66 -15.26 40.70
C ALA A 137 1.31 -13.97 40.18
N ASN A 138 0.97 -13.46 38.99
CA ASN A 138 1.41 -12.12 38.55
C ASN A 138 0.97 -11.01 39.52
N GLU A 139 -0.10 -11.23 40.30
CA GLU A 139 -0.55 -10.33 41.38
C GLU A 139 0.25 -10.51 42.70
N GLN A 140 1.01 -11.61 42.84
CA GLN A 140 1.77 -11.98 44.06
C GLN A 140 3.29 -12.16 43.84
N GLY A 141 3.80 -12.01 42.61
CA GLY A 141 5.22 -11.99 42.27
C GLY A 141 5.93 -13.35 42.20
N LEU A 142 5.24 -14.47 41.97
CA LEU A 142 5.91 -15.77 41.87
C LEU A 142 6.66 -15.89 40.53
N SER A 143 7.99 -15.99 40.59
CA SER A 143 8.83 -16.21 39.41
C SER A 143 8.82 -17.68 38.95
N VAL A 144 9.07 -17.89 37.65
CA VAL A 144 9.31 -19.22 37.07
C VAL A 144 10.41 -19.98 37.83
N THR A 145 11.45 -19.26 38.26
CA THR A 145 12.56 -19.78 39.04
C THR A 145 12.09 -20.36 40.38
N ASN A 146 11.26 -19.61 41.13
CA ASN A 146 10.73 -20.06 42.41
C ASN A 146 9.82 -21.28 42.25
N TYR A 147 8.99 -21.28 41.21
CA TYR A 147 8.14 -22.43 40.89
C TYR A 147 8.98 -23.67 40.55
N ALA A 148 10.02 -23.53 39.70
CA ALA A 148 10.92 -24.61 39.35
C ALA A 148 11.66 -25.20 40.57
N GLN A 149 12.13 -24.35 41.48
CA GLN A 149 12.76 -24.77 42.74
C GLN A 149 11.80 -25.60 43.61
N ARG A 150 10.54 -25.17 43.74
CA ARG A 150 9.51 -25.89 44.52
C ARG A 150 9.16 -27.26 43.93
N LEU A 151 9.29 -27.42 42.61
CA LEU A 151 9.09 -28.70 41.91
C LEU A 151 10.36 -29.57 41.86
N GLY A 152 11.51 -29.08 42.31
CA GLY A 152 12.79 -29.79 42.18
C GLY A 152 13.28 -29.93 40.73
N MET A 153 12.86 -29.03 39.83
CA MET A 153 13.21 -29.04 38.41
C MET A 153 14.08 -27.84 38.02
N SER A 154 14.77 -27.91 36.87
CA SER A 154 15.45 -26.73 36.35
C SER A 154 14.45 -25.72 35.77
N GLU A 155 14.73 -24.44 35.95
CA GLU A 155 13.94 -23.35 35.34
C GLU A 155 13.80 -23.54 33.82
N THR A 156 14.87 -23.96 33.15
CA THR A 156 14.88 -24.26 31.71
C THR A 156 13.85 -25.33 31.33
N SER A 157 13.68 -26.37 32.16
CA SER A 157 12.71 -27.44 31.88
C SER A 157 11.28 -26.94 32.00
N ILE A 158 11.00 -26.12 33.03
CA ILE A 158 9.69 -25.51 33.24
C ILE A 158 9.35 -24.57 32.09
N ARG A 159 10.28 -23.69 31.68
CA ARG A 159 10.06 -22.78 30.54
C ARG A 159 9.73 -23.53 29.26
N ARG A 160 10.47 -24.61 28.97
CA ARG A 160 10.17 -25.48 27.82
C ARG A 160 8.76 -26.04 27.87
N TYR A 161 8.33 -26.54 29.03
CA TYR A 161 6.99 -27.10 29.19
C TYR A 161 5.90 -26.03 29.06
N MET A 162 6.14 -24.83 29.60
CA MET A 162 5.25 -23.68 29.41
C MET A 162 5.09 -23.33 27.94
N HIS A 163 6.18 -23.15 27.19
CA HIS A 163 6.12 -22.82 25.77
C HIS A 163 5.37 -23.89 24.95
N ALA A 164 5.66 -25.18 25.20
CA ALA A 164 4.91 -26.26 24.56
C ALA A 164 3.41 -26.20 24.91
N SER A 165 3.07 -25.83 26.14
CA SER A 165 1.69 -25.73 26.61
C SER A 165 0.95 -24.53 26.01
N GLU A 166 1.63 -23.42 25.75
CA GLU A 166 1.08 -22.26 25.04
C GLU A 166 0.65 -22.64 23.62
N ALA A 167 1.56 -23.29 22.87
CA ALA A 167 1.24 -23.80 21.54
C ALA A 167 0.09 -24.81 21.58
N PHE A 168 0.11 -25.74 22.56
CA PHE A 168 -0.96 -26.71 22.73
C PHE A 168 -2.33 -26.07 22.98
N GLN A 169 -2.43 -25.11 23.92
CA GLN A 169 -3.69 -24.41 24.22
C GLN A 169 -4.22 -23.66 23.00
N PHE A 170 -3.34 -22.98 22.28
CA PHE A 170 -3.74 -22.28 21.06
C PHE A 170 -4.26 -23.26 20.01
N ILE A 171 -3.49 -24.30 19.67
CA ILE A 171 -3.89 -25.30 18.68
C ILE A 171 -5.22 -25.96 19.08
N GLN A 172 -5.36 -26.36 20.34
CA GLN A 172 -6.60 -26.94 20.87
C GLN A 172 -7.81 -26.01 20.70
N SER A 173 -7.63 -24.68 20.84
CA SER A 173 -8.72 -23.72 20.67
C SER A 173 -9.18 -23.55 19.22
N GLN A 174 -8.30 -23.85 18.24
CA GLN A 174 -8.57 -23.69 16.82
C GLN A 174 -9.09 -24.95 16.15
N LEU A 175 -8.83 -26.13 16.74
CA LEU A 175 -9.24 -27.41 16.19
C LEU A 175 -10.68 -27.78 16.59
N PRO A 176 -11.43 -28.50 15.75
CA PRO A 176 -12.77 -28.97 16.09
C PRO A 176 -12.72 -30.05 17.17
N ALA A 177 -13.84 -30.20 17.90
CA ALA A 177 -13.97 -31.22 18.93
C ALA A 177 -13.74 -32.63 18.36
N GLY A 178 -12.82 -33.39 18.96
CA GLY A 178 -12.45 -34.74 18.54
C GLY A 178 -11.30 -34.81 17.53
N ALA A 179 -10.74 -33.69 17.09
CA ALA A 179 -9.49 -33.69 16.32
C ALA A 179 -8.32 -34.25 17.14
N TYR A 180 -7.38 -34.92 16.47
CA TYR A 180 -6.12 -35.31 17.09
C TYR A 180 -5.30 -34.06 17.40
N ILE A 181 -4.70 -34.01 18.60
CA ILE A 181 -3.87 -32.89 19.04
C ILE A 181 -2.50 -33.44 19.41
N LEU A 182 -1.46 -32.80 18.88
CA LEU A 182 -0.08 -33.13 19.20
C LEU A 182 0.23 -32.87 20.69
N GLU A 183 0.65 -33.90 21.44
CA GLU A 183 1.03 -33.80 22.86
C GLU A 183 2.54 -33.83 23.12
N GLU A 184 3.35 -34.12 22.10
CA GLU A 184 4.81 -34.24 22.23
C GLU A 184 5.47 -32.87 22.48
N VAL A 185 5.91 -32.65 23.71
CA VAL A 185 6.47 -31.36 24.18
C VAL A 185 7.55 -30.78 23.27
N TYR A 186 8.50 -31.58 22.79
CA TYR A 186 9.58 -31.03 21.96
C TYR A 186 9.09 -30.56 20.58
N LYS A 187 8.04 -31.18 20.03
CA LYS A 187 7.46 -30.74 18.76
C LYS A 187 6.67 -29.46 18.94
N LEU A 188 5.86 -29.40 20.00
CA LEU A 188 5.12 -28.20 20.38
C LEU A 188 6.04 -27.02 20.72
N GLU A 189 7.18 -27.28 21.37
CA GLU A 189 8.21 -26.26 21.62
C GLU A 189 8.77 -25.68 20.31
N GLU A 190 9.07 -26.51 19.32
CA GLU A 190 9.55 -26.02 18.02
C GLU A 190 8.47 -25.25 17.24
N ILE A 191 7.20 -25.67 17.36
CA ILE A 191 6.06 -24.91 16.83
C ILE A 191 6.00 -23.53 17.50
N GLN A 192 6.06 -23.45 18.83
CA GLN A 192 5.93 -22.20 19.57
C GLN A 192 6.99 -21.16 19.19
N ARG A 193 8.19 -21.61 18.80
CA ARG A 193 9.27 -20.73 18.32
C ARG A 193 9.00 -20.12 16.95
N CYS A 194 8.07 -20.67 16.17
CA CYS A 194 7.67 -20.14 14.87
C CYS A 194 6.58 -19.08 15.02
N ALA A 195 6.28 -18.32 13.96
CA ALA A 195 5.20 -17.35 13.99
C ALA A 195 3.85 -18.06 14.27
N GLN A 196 3.00 -17.44 15.08
CA GLN A 196 1.71 -18.02 15.50
C GLN A 196 0.81 -18.40 14.32
N THR A 197 0.91 -17.66 13.21
CA THR A 197 0.20 -17.94 11.95
C THR A 197 0.56 -19.30 11.35
N ASP A 198 1.75 -19.83 11.64
CA ASP A 198 2.23 -21.11 11.11
C ASP A 198 1.88 -22.30 12.02
N TRP A 199 1.38 -22.08 13.25
CA TRP A 199 1.25 -23.13 14.26
C TRP A 199 0.30 -24.27 13.86
N ILE A 200 -0.86 -23.93 13.29
CA ILE A 200 -1.85 -24.93 12.84
C ILE A 200 -1.30 -25.73 11.67
N TRP A 201 -0.71 -25.05 10.68
CA TRP A 201 -0.12 -25.72 9.54
C TRP A 201 1.03 -26.65 9.93
N LEU A 202 1.91 -26.22 10.86
CA LEU A 202 2.98 -27.06 11.38
C LEU A 202 2.43 -28.26 12.16
N HIS A 203 1.39 -28.07 12.98
CA HIS A 203 0.71 -29.16 13.67
C HIS A 203 0.21 -30.22 12.69
N ASP A 204 -0.53 -29.81 11.67
CA ASP A 204 -1.13 -30.72 10.69
C ASP A 204 -0.04 -31.42 9.87
N LEU A 205 0.99 -30.68 9.44
CA LEU A 205 2.14 -31.26 8.74
C LEU A 205 2.85 -32.32 9.58
N ILE A 206 3.11 -32.03 10.85
CA ILE A 206 3.82 -32.94 11.77
C ILE A 206 3.03 -34.22 12.02
N THR A 207 1.71 -34.09 12.17
CA THR A 207 0.82 -35.21 12.49
C THR A 207 0.52 -36.07 11.26
N GLU A 208 0.21 -35.46 10.12
CA GLU A 208 -0.09 -36.19 8.87
C GLU A 208 1.13 -36.90 8.27
N LYS A 209 2.33 -36.34 8.44
CA LYS A 209 3.57 -36.90 7.87
C LYS A 209 4.41 -37.66 8.89
N GLU A 210 3.93 -37.77 10.13
CA GLU A 210 4.62 -38.45 11.23
C GLU A 210 6.10 -38.02 11.36
N LEU A 211 6.33 -36.71 11.39
CA LEU A 211 7.69 -36.17 11.27
C LEU A 211 8.60 -36.59 12.44
N SER A 212 9.84 -36.95 12.09
CA SER A 212 10.89 -37.25 13.06
C SER A 212 11.38 -35.98 13.78
N LYS A 213 11.98 -36.16 14.96
CA LYS A 213 12.56 -35.04 15.73
C LYS A 213 13.52 -34.18 14.92
N ALA A 214 14.38 -34.80 14.10
CA ALA A 214 15.31 -34.07 13.26
C ALA A 214 14.58 -33.21 12.21
N GLN A 215 13.57 -33.77 11.55
CA GLN A 215 12.77 -33.05 10.55
C GLN A 215 11.99 -31.88 11.16
N VAL A 216 11.38 -32.06 12.34
CA VAL A 216 10.65 -30.98 13.01
C VAL A 216 11.56 -29.81 13.33
N ILE A 217 12.72 -30.07 13.95
CA ILE A 217 13.70 -29.02 14.27
C ILE A 217 14.17 -28.32 13.00
N GLU A 218 14.50 -29.09 11.96
CA GLU A 218 15.03 -28.55 10.71
C GLU A 218 14.00 -27.69 9.97
N ILE A 219 12.75 -28.15 9.86
CA ILE A 219 11.67 -27.40 9.21
C ILE A 219 11.37 -26.13 10.00
N SER A 220 11.19 -26.23 11.31
CA SER A 220 10.92 -25.07 12.17
C SER A 220 12.06 -24.04 12.10
N GLN A 221 13.32 -24.49 12.09
CA GLN A 221 14.46 -23.59 11.90
C GLN A 221 14.42 -22.92 10.52
N ALA A 222 14.26 -23.70 9.45
CA ALA A 222 14.25 -23.17 8.08
C ALA A 222 13.11 -22.16 7.85
N ILE A 223 11.94 -22.35 8.46
CA ILE A 223 10.83 -21.39 8.39
C ILE A 223 11.15 -20.10 9.15
N ARG A 224 11.77 -20.20 10.33
CA ARG A 224 12.17 -19.03 11.14
C ARG A 224 13.24 -18.19 10.45
N ASP A 225 14.11 -18.84 9.69
CA ASP A 225 15.20 -18.19 8.95
C ASP A 225 14.67 -17.49 7.68
N ILE A 226 13.60 -18.03 7.07
CA ILE A 226 12.95 -17.43 5.89
C ILE A 226 11.88 -16.41 6.32
N LYS A 227 12.36 -15.28 6.82
CA LYS A 227 11.57 -14.09 7.16
C LYS A 227 12.34 -12.82 6.84
N THR A 228 11.63 -11.71 6.75
CA THR A 228 12.20 -10.38 6.56
C THR A 228 11.31 -9.33 7.23
N ASP A 229 11.93 -8.27 7.72
CA ASP A 229 11.23 -7.09 8.24
C ASP A 229 11.00 -6.05 7.12
N ASN A 230 11.58 -6.25 5.93
CA ASN A 230 11.45 -5.31 4.82
C ASN A 230 10.12 -5.52 4.06
N PRO A 231 9.17 -4.55 4.10
CA PRO A 231 7.87 -4.68 3.44
C PRO A 231 8.00 -4.82 1.92
N ALA A 232 9.05 -4.26 1.31
CA ALA A 232 9.27 -4.32 -0.13
C ALA A 232 9.59 -5.73 -0.63
N ILE A 233 10.02 -6.65 0.24
CA ILE A 233 10.27 -8.05 -0.16
C ILE A 233 8.96 -8.84 -0.27
N TYR A 234 7.96 -8.54 0.55
CA TYR A 234 6.68 -9.25 0.56
C TYR A 234 5.92 -9.17 -0.77
N GLN A 235 6.18 -8.15 -1.59
CA GLN A 235 5.57 -8.04 -2.92
C GLN A 235 6.18 -9.01 -3.96
N PHE A 236 7.38 -9.54 -3.70
CA PHE A 236 8.11 -10.40 -4.65
C PHE A 236 8.06 -11.89 -4.30
N PHE A 237 7.73 -12.23 -3.05
CA PHE A 237 7.80 -13.60 -2.54
C PHE A 237 6.50 -14.04 -1.87
N ASP A 238 5.94 -15.17 -2.33
CA ASP A 238 4.92 -15.91 -1.59
C ASP A 238 5.59 -16.76 -0.50
N PHE A 239 5.79 -16.16 0.67
CA PHE A 239 6.40 -16.81 1.82
C PHE A 239 5.67 -18.08 2.25
N THR A 240 4.35 -18.15 2.06
CA THR A 240 3.56 -19.35 2.40
C THR A 240 3.94 -20.51 1.48
N ALA A 241 3.92 -20.29 0.16
CA ALA A 241 4.31 -21.29 -0.82
C ALA A 241 5.78 -21.72 -0.66
N ILE A 242 6.66 -20.77 -0.34
CA ILE A 242 8.08 -21.03 -0.09
C ILE A 242 8.26 -21.94 1.12
N ARG A 243 7.64 -21.60 2.27
CA ARG A 243 7.70 -22.43 3.49
C ARG A 243 7.19 -23.84 3.24
N GLN A 244 6.07 -23.99 2.53
CA GLN A 244 5.54 -25.30 2.14
C GLN A 244 6.48 -26.09 1.22
N LYS A 245 7.16 -25.41 0.29
CA LYS A 245 8.16 -26.04 -0.58
C LYS A 245 9.39 -26.51 0.22
N ILE A 246 9.91 -25.66 1.11
CA ILE A 246 11.03 -25.98 1.99
C ILE A 246 10.71 -27.19 2.86
N ALA A 247 9.54 -27.20 3.50
CA ALA A 247 9.10 -28.31 4.33
C ALA A 247 9.05 -29.63 3.53
N ARG A 248 8.48 -29.61 2.32
CA ARG A 248 8.44 -30.79 1.43
C ARG A 248 9.82 -31.30 1.05
N GLU A 249 10.76 -30.42 0.71
CA GLU A 249 12.13 -30.82 0.37
C GLU A 249 12.86 -31.44 1.57
N ILE A 250 12.75 -30.84 2.75
CA ILE A 250 13.38 -31.37 3.98
C ILE A 250 12.84 -32.77 4.32
N ILE A 251 11.53 -32.99 4.15
CA ILE A 251 10.91 -34.31 4.33
C ILE A 251 11.52 -35.35 3.36
N GLN A 252 11.85 -34.93 2.14
CA GLN A 252 12.50 -35.74 1.11
C GLN A 252 14.03 -35.86 1.28
N GLY A 253 14.60 -35.28 2.35
CA GLY A 253 16.05 -35.28 2.60
C GLY A 253 16.83 -34.29 1.73
N GLN A 254 16.15 -33.30 1.14
CA GLN A 254 16.73 -32.25 0.31
C GLN A 254 16.72 -30.90 1.05
N LYS A 255 17.66 -30.00 0.73
CA LYS A 255 17.78 -28.67 1.37
C LYS A 255 17.96 -27.54 0.36
N THR A 256 17.60 -27.78 -0.89
CA THR A 256 17.95 -26.89 -2.00
C THR A 256 17.13 -25.60 -1.95
N ALA A 257 15.82 -25.69 -1.76
CA ALA A 257 14.92 -24.55 -1.65
C ALA A 257 15.32 -23.62 -0.51
N HIS A 258 15.54 -24.16 0.69
CA HIS A 258 15.91 -23.33 1.84
C HIS A 258 17.19 -22.52 1.57
N ARG A 259 18.24 -23.17 1.07
CA ARG A 259 19.48 -22.49 0.69
C ARG A 259 19.24 -21.42 -0.38
N VAL A 260 18.52 -21.75 -1.44
CA VAL A 260 18.26 -20.82 -2.55
C VAL A 260 17.49 -19.59 -2.08
N TYR A 261 16.40 -19.76 -1.32
CA TYR A 261 15.61 -18.62 -0.86
C TYR A 261 16.36 -17.79 0.19
N ASN A 262 17.13 -18.44 1.08
CA ASN A 262 17.94 -17.72 2.04
C ASN A 262 19.01 -16.85 1.34
N ASP A 263 19.73 -17.43 0.37
CA ASP A 263 20.73 -16.69 -0.43
C ASP A 263 20.10 -15.53 -1.20
N LEU A 264 18.87 -15.68 -1.69
CA LEU A 264 18.13 -14.63 -2.39
C LEU A 264 17.73 -13.49 -1.46
N LEU A 265 17.17 -13.81 -0.29
CA LEU A 265 16.78 -12.82 0.72
C LEU A 265 17.99 -12.02 1.21
N GLU A 266 19.07 -12.72 1.59
CA GLU A 266 20.31 -12.09 2.03
C GLU A 266 20.88 -11.16 0.96
N THR A 267 20.88 -11.59 -0.31
CA THR A 267 21.36 -10.75 -1.41
C THR A 267 20.50 -9.49 -1.55
N PHE A 268 19.17 -9.64 -1.52
CA PHE A 268 18.26 -8.51 -1.63
C PHE A 268 18.47 -7.51 -0.49
N GLU A 269 18.46 -7.97 0.77
CA GLU A 269 18.59 -7.12 1.94
C GLU A 269 19.93 -6.39 1.93
N THR A 270 21.02 -7.12 1.68
CA THR A 270 22.36 -6.53 1.59
C THR A 270 22.43 -5.47 0.50
N SER A 271 21.88 -5.73 -0.69
CA SER A 271 21.85 -4.74 -1.77
C SER A 271 21.01 -3.52 -1.42
N TYR A 272 19.83 -3.72 -0.85
CA TYR A 272 18.89 -2.65 -0.50
C TYR A 272 19.41 -1.74 0.62
N GLU A 273 19.99 -2.31 1.68
CA GLU A 273 20.50 -1.56 2.82
C GLU A 273 21.74 -0.73 2.47
N ASN A 274 22.58 -1.23 1.55
CA ASN A 274 23.78 -0.52 1.08
C ASN A 274 23.47 0.60 0.08
N LEU A 275 22.22 0.74 -0.39
CA LEU A 275 21.80 1.89 -1.17
C LEU A 275 21.43 3.06 -0.25
N ASP A 276 21.91 4.24 -0.61
CA ASP A 276 21.44 5.49 -0.01
C ASP A 276 19.94 5.64 -0.29
N GLU A 277 19.22 6.27 0.64
CA GLU A 277 17.80 6.53 0.44
C GLU A 277 17.57 7.48 -0.73
N SER A 278 18.31 8.59 -0.77
CA SER A 278 18.26 9.55 -1.86
C SER A 278 19.65 10.05 -2.24
N ILE A 279 19.85 10.35 -3.52
CA ILE A 279 21.02 11.04 -4.05
C ILE A 279 20.59 12.32 -4.76
N GLU A 280 21.50 13.29 -4.83
CA GLU A 280 21.38 14.40 -5.76
C GLU A 280 21.91 13.95 -7.12
N SER A 281 21.05 14.00 -8.12
CA SER A 281 21.38 13.74 -9.52
C SER A 281 21.60 15.06 -10.24
N TYR A 282 22.71 15.17 -10.96
CA TYR A 282 23.06 16.34 -11.76
C TYR A 282 23.12 15.93 -13.23
N GLU A 283 22.39 16.63 -14.08
CA GLU A 283 22.37 16.40 -15.53
C GLU A 283 22.50 17.73 -16.27
N TYR A 284 23.27 17.75 -17.35
CA TYR A 284 23.43 18.96 -18.15
C TYR A 284 22.31 19.07 -19.19
N ASN A 285 21.43 20.05 -19.04
CA ASN A 285 20.39 20.35 -20.01
C ASN A 285 20.99 21.18 -21.17
N VAL A 286 21.23 20.50 -22.30
CA VAL A 286 21.79 21.10 -23.51
C VAL A 286 20.92 22.24 -24.07
N LEU A 287 19.59 22.13 -23.92
CA LEU A 287 18.64 23.13 -24.43
C LEU A 287 18.68 24.41 -23.60
N HIS A 288 18.71 24.31 -22.27
CA HIS A 288 18.68 25.47 -21.39
C HIS A 288 20.08 26.00 -21.07
N ASP A 289 21.16 25.29 -21.43
CA ASP A 289 22.55 25.60 -21.07
C ASP A 289 22.76 25.71 -19.55
N GLU A 290 22.06 24.86 -18.81
CA GLU A 290 22.03 24.83 -17.35
C GLU A 290 22.22 23.39 -16.85
N ILE A 291 22.75 23.25 -15.63
CA ILE A 291 22.83 21.95 -14.97
C ILE A 291 21.60 21.84 -14.08
N GLU A 292 20.76 20.87 -14.39
CA GLU A 292 19.59 20.53 -13.59
C GLU A 292 20.00 19.64 -12.43
N GLN A 293 19.41 19.91 -11.27
CA GLN A 293 19.60 19.11 -10.06
C GLN A 293 18.26 18.53 -9.65
N GLU A 294 18.20 17.21 -9.54
CA GLU A 294 17.03 16.48 -9.05
C GLU A 294 17.41 15.59 -7.85
N THR A 295 16.47 15.35 -6.94
CA THR A 295 16.66 14.38 -5.87
C THR A 295 16.03 13.05 -6.26
N VAL A 296 16.85 12.00 -6.40
CA VAL A 296 16.39 10.67 -6.80
C VAL A 296 16.43 9.71 -5.62
N ASN A 297 15.33 9.01 -5.35
CA ASN A 297 15.29 7.95 -4.34
C ASN A 297 15.83 6.65 -4.93
N LEU A 298 17.06 6.26 -4.58
CA LEU A 298 17.70 5.07 -5.14
C LEU A 298 17.04 3.77 -4.70
N ARG A 299 16.49 3.73 -3.48
CA ARG A 299 15.81 2.54 -2.97
C ARG A 299 14.51 2.30 -3.71
N GLU A 300 13.72 3.34 -3.92
CA GLU A 300 12.49 3.27 -4.71
C GLU A 300 12.80 2.92 -6.18
N TRP A 301 13.80 3.58 -6.77
CA TRP A 301 14.28 3.26 -8.10
C TRP A 301 14.69 1.79 -8.24
N PHE A 302 15.46 1.26 -7.27
CA PHE A 302 15.88 -0.13 -7.24
C PHE A 302 14.69 -1.09 -7.17
N ILE A 303 13.69 -0.79 -6.34
CA ILE A 303 12.47 -1.60 -6.23
C ILE A 303 11.67 -1.59 -7.54
N GLU A 304 11.48 -0.43 -8.18
CA GLU A 304 10.76 -0.34 -9.45
C GLU A 304 11.47 -1.11 -10.56
N ASN A 305 12.79 -1.00 -10.66
CA ASN A 305 13.55 -1.73 -11.66
C ASN A 305 13.51 -3.25 -11.42
N LEU A 306 13.53 -3.70 -10.16
CA LEU A 306 13.37 -5.12 -9.85
C LEU A 306 12.02 -5.70 -10.27
N LYS A 307 10.93 -4.91 -10.24
CA LYS A 307 9.61 -5.36 -10.72
C LYS A 307 9.61 -5.69 -12.22
N SER A 308 10.51 -5.08 -12.99
CA SER A 308 10.61 -5.32 -14.43
C SER A 308 11.33 -6.63 -14.79
N VAL A 309 12.05 -7.24 -13.85
CA VAL A 309 12.87 -8.43 -14.11
C VAL A 309 12.11 -9.72 -13.79
N SER A 310 11.96 -10.59 -14.80
CA SER A 310 11.40 -11.94 -14.64
C SER A 310 12.39 -12.99 -15.16
N PRO A 311 12.81 -14.01 -14.37
CA PRO A 311 12.49 -14.30 -12.96
C PRO A 311 13.47 -13.65 -11.96
N LEU A 312 13.01 -13.42 -10.73
CA LEU A 312 13.83 -12.88 -9.64
C LEU A 312 14.89 -13.90 -9.18
N ILE A 313 16.15 -13.61 -9.48
CA ILE A 313 17.32 -14.44 -9.16
C ILE A 313 18.45 -13.58 -8.60
N LYS A 314 19.42 -14.20 -7.92
CA LYS A 314 20.56 -13.50 -7.30
C LYS A 314 21.31 -12.60 -8.28
N SER A 315 21.53 -13.08 -9.50
CA SER A 315 22.22 -12.28 -10.53
C SER A 315 21.42 -11.05 -10.95
N ALA A 316 20.10 -11.18 -11.11
CA ALA A 316 19.22 -10.05 -11.44
C ALA A 316 19.25 -8.98 -10.35
N ILE A 317 19.19 -9.38 -9.07
CA ILE A 317 19.28 -8.44 -7.94
C ILE A 317 20.61 -7.68 -7.98
N LEU A 318 21.71 -8.40 -8.20
CA LEU A 318 23.04 -7.79 -8.28
C LEU A 318 23.24 -6.91 -9.52
N GLU A 319 22.57 -7.19 -10.63
CA GLU A 319 22.59 -6.34 -11.83
C GLU A 319 21.87 -5.03 -11.55
N VAL A 320 20.62 -5.06 -11.09
CA VAL A 320 19.87 -3.84 -10.76
C VAL A 320 20.57 -3.01 -9.67
N TYR A 321 21.22 -3.67 -8.70
CA TYR A 321 22.04 -2.99 -7.70
C TYR A 321 23.25 -2.27 -8.32
N LYS A 322 23.94 -2.90 -9.28
CA LYS A 322 25.04 -2.26 -10.01
C LYS A 322 24.56 -1.07 -10.83
N ASP A 323 23.39 -1.18 -11.44
CA ASP A 323 22.80 -0.08 -12.21
C ASP A 323 22.48 1.12 -11.31
N ALA A 324 21.92 0.88 -10.12
CA ALA A 324 21.71 1.92 -9.12
C ALA A 324 23.03 2.60 -8.67
N LEU A 325 24.09 1.81 -8.46
CA LEU A 325 25.42 2.34 -8.16
C LEU A 325 26.04 3.10 -9.32
N GLN A 326 25.76 2.69 -10.56
CA GLN A 326 26.23 3.38 -11.75
C GLN A 326 25.51 4.72 -11.90
N LEU A 327 24.19 4.75 -11.73
CA LEU A 327 23.39 5.98 -11.72
C LEU A 327 23.96 6.98 -10.71
N LYS A 328 24.26 6.54 -9.50
CA LYS A 328 24.91 7.37 -8.47
C LYS A 328 26.26 7.97 -8.94
N ARG A 329 27.02 7.26 -9.76
CA ARG A 329 28.32 7.74 -10.27
C ARG A 329 28.14 8.71 -11.43
N SER A 330 27.29 8.36 -12.39
CA SER A 330 27.09 9.14 -13.62
C SER A 330 26.39 10.46 -13.35
N SER A 331 25.48 10.49 -12.38
CA SER A 331 24.70 11.67 -12.03
C SER A 331 25.45 12.65 -11.13
N SER A 332 26.78 12.70 -11.22
CA SER A 332 27.60 13.58 -10.38
C SER A 332 27.71 14.98 -10.97
N LYS A 333 27.78 16.00 -10.10
CA LYS A 333 27.99 17.39 -10.51
C LYS A 333 29.23 17.57 -11.39
N GLU A 334 30.30 16.86 -11.07
CA GLU A 334 31.57 16.91 -11.81
C GLU A 334 31.43 16.38 -13.25
N GLU A 335 30.56 15.40 -13.46
CA GLU A 335 30.27 14.84 -14.79
C GLU A 335 29.39 15.78 -15.60
N ALA A 336 28.31 16.29 -14.99
CA ALA A 336 27.47 17.31 -15.62
C ALA A 336 28.27 18.57 -16.01
N GLU A 337 29.23 19.00 -15.19
CA GLU A 337 30.14 20.11 -15.52
C GLU A 337 31.09 19.78 -16.69
N ARG A 338 31.54 18.52 -16.83
CA ARG A 338 32.34 18.09 -17.99
C ARG A 338 31.51 18.07 -19.26
N ASP A 339 30.28 17.57 -19.18
CA ASP A 339 29.35 17.55 -20.32
C ASP A 339 28.99 18.98 -20.74
N ALA A 340 28.70 19.86 -19.78
CA ALA A 340 28.50 21.28 -20.04
C ALA A 340 29.71 21.90 -20.77
N ALA A 341 30.94 21.60 -20.32
CA ALA A 341 32.15 22.08 -20.97
C ALA A 341 32.33 21.50 -22.38
N TYR A 342 31.98 20.23 -22.60
CA TYR A 342 32.04 19.54 -23.89
C TYR A 342 31.11 20.20 -24.93
N PHE A 343 29.87 20.51 -24.55
CA PHE A 343 28.89 21.13 -25.43
C PHE A 343 29.08 22.64 -25.61
N ARG A 344 29.75 23.32 -24.66
CA ARG A 344 30.14 24.73 -24.80
C ARG A 344 31.34 24.93 -25.73
N ASP A 345 32.10 23.88 -26.06
CA ASP A 345 33.19 23.99 -27.03
C ASP A 345 32.64 24.21 -28.46
N LYS A 346 33.14 25.26 -29.12
CA LYS A 346 32.73 25.65 -30.49
C LYS A 346 32.92 24.54 -31.52
N LYS A 347 33.82 23.60 -31.25
CA LYS A 347 34.08 22.46 -32.14
C LYS A 347 32.88 21.49 -32.23
N ASN A 348 32.06 21.43 -31.18
CA ASN A 348 30.96 20.47 -31.05
C ASN A 348 29.57 21.09 -31.27
N GLN A 349 29.51 22.32 -31.79
CA GLN A 349 28.24 23.02 -32.08
C GLN A 349 27.31 22.19 -33.00
N LYS A 350 27.89 21.42 -33.93
CA LYS A 350 27.11 20.50 -34.78
C LYS A 350 26.53 19.31 -34.03
N GLU A 351 27.24 18.79 -33.04
CA GLU A 351 26.73 17.68 -32.21
C GLU A 351 25.60 18.18 -31.32
N ARG A 352 25.71 19.39 -30.78
CA ARG A 352 24.59 20.07 -30.10
C ARG A 352 23.38 20.23 -31.02
N GLU A 353 23.56 20.79 -32.21
CA GLU A 353 22.47 20.96 -33.18
C GLU A 353 21.83 19.62 -33.57
N GLU A 354 22.63 18.55 -33.69
CA GLU A 354 22.16 17.20 -34.00
C GLU A 354 21.38 16.59 -32.83
N GLN A 355 21.86 16.73 -31.60
CA GLN A 355 21.20 16.21 -30.41
C GLN A 355 19.88 16.94 -30.13
N GLU A 356 19.89 18.27 -30.24
CA GLU A 356 18.66 19.08 -30.17
C GLU A 356 17.68 18.69 -31.28
N ARG A 357 18.16 18.30 -32.46
CA ARG A 357 17.29 17.76 -33.53
C ARG A 357 16.71 16.40 -33.14
N ILE A 358 17.53 15.48 -32.66
CA ILE A 358 17.10 14.13 -32.24
C ILE A 358 16.05 14.24 -31.13
N GLU A 359 16.25 15.09 -30.13
CA GLU A 359 15.30 15.31 -29.04
C GLU A 359 13.97 15.91 -29.53
N ARG A 360 14.02 16.89 -30.46
CA ARG A 360 12.80 17.41 -31.10
C ARG A 360 12.09 16.33 -31.92
N GLU A 361 12.83 15.55 -32.70
CA GLU A 361 12.28 14.42 -33.46
C GLU A 361 11.71 13.33 -32.54
N MET A 362 12.25 13.15 -31.34
CA MET A 362 11.76 12.19 -30.34
C MET A 362 10.68 12.75 -29.41
N ARG A 363 10.45 14.08 -29.39
CA ARG A 363 9.39 14.74 -28.60
C ARG A 363 8.06 14.02 -28.81
N GLN A 364 7.47 13.53 -27.72
CA GLN A 364 6.13 12.95 -27.70
C GLN A 364 5.19 13.95 -27.05
N VAL A 365 4.02 14.14 -27.65
CA VAL A 365 2.94 14.96 -27.10
C VAL A 365 1.83 14.01 -26.69
N LEU A 366 1.37 14.10 -25.43
CA LEU A 366 0.33 13.24 -24.88
C LEU A 366 -1.02 13.98 -24.79
N PRO A 367 -2.16 13.27 -24.87
CA PRO A 367 -3.47 13.86 -24.66
C PRO A 367 -3.59 14.50 -23.27
N GLY A 368 -4.23 15.66 -23.21
CA GLY A 368 -4.44 16.43 -22.00
C GLY A 368 -3.28 17.38 -21.65
N GLU A 369 -2.16 17.33 -22.36
CA GLU A 369 -1.03 18.23 -22.08
C GLU A 369 -1.27 19.67 -22.50
N TRP A 370 -0.79 20.61 -21.69
CA TRP A 370 -0.71 22.02 -22.02
C TRP A 370 0.73 22.42 -22.39
N TRP A 371 0.82 23.25 -23.42
CA TRP A 371 2.06 23.78 -23.94
C TRP A 371 1.99 25.30 -24.04
N GLN A 372 3.02 25.97 -23.52
CA GLN A 372 3.23 27.40 -23.66
C GLN A 372 4.17 27.67 -24.82
N LEU A 373 3.74 28.53 -25.75
CA LEU A 373 4.52 28.98 -26.90
C LEU A 373 4.62 30.51 -26.84
N GLY A 374 5.61 31.02 -26.11
CA GLY A 374 5.70 32.45 -25.81
C GLY A 374 4.49 32.90 -24.98
N GLU A 375 3.66 33.78 -25.54
CA GLU A 375 2.40 34.19 -24.91
C GLU A 375 1.22 33.28 -25.27
N HIS A 376 1.37 32.40 -26.25
CA HIS A 376 0.30 31.50 -26.69
C HIS A 376 0.18 30.26 -25.80
N LEU A 377 -1.01 29.67 -25.81
CA LEU A 377 -1.28 28.39 -25.18
C LEU A 377 -1.82 27.40 -26.21
N LEU A 378 -1.28 26.19 -26.20
CA LEU A 378 -1.76 25.04 -26.96
C LEU A 378 -2.17 23.93 -26.00
N TYR A 379 -3.41 23.46 -26.14
CA TYR A 379 -3.94 22.30 -25.44
C TYR A 379 -3.99 21.10 -26.38
N CYS A 380 -3.35 19.99 -26.01
CA CYS A 380 -3.45 18.72 -26.74
C CYS A 380 -4.73 17.97 -26.34
N GLY A 381 -5.88 18.43 -26.79
CA GLY A 381 -7.19 17.85 -26.47
C GLY A 381 -8.31 18.52 -27.25
N ASN A 382 -9.57 18.26 -26.87
CA ASN A 382 -10.70 18.80 -27.59
C ASN A 382 -11.00 20.23 -27.11
N GLY A 383 -11.16 21.18 -28.04
CA GLY A 383 -11.55 22.56 -27.71
C GLY A 383 -12.93 22.69 -27.03
N GLN A 384 -13.72 21.63 -26.99
CA GLN A 384 -14.98 21.54 -26.23
C GLN A 384 -14.79 21.09 -24.77
N ASP A 385 -13.62 20.55 -24.41
CA ASP A 385 -13.37 20.03 -23.08
C ASP A 385 -13.49 21.14 -22.03
N LEU A 386 -14.09 20.81 -20.88
CA LEU A 386 -14.29 21.76 -19.79
C LEU A 386 -12.96 22.37 -19.34
N VAL A 387 -11.88 21.57 -19.31
CA VAL A 387 -10.52 22.00 -18.96
C VAL A 387 -10.04 23.13 -19.86
N PHE A 388 -10.26 23.02 -21.17
CA PHE A 388 -9.92 24.09 -22.12
C PHE A 388 -10.80 25.32 -21.91
N ARG A 389 -12.12 25.12 -21.80
CA ARG A 389 -13.11 26.21 -21.68
C ARG A 389 -12.95 27.02 -20.41
N GLU A 390 -12.64 26.39 -19.28
CA GLU A 390 -12.38 27.05 -18.01
C GLU A 390 -11.09 27.89 -18.05
N ARG A 391 -10.17 27.57 -18.96
CA ARG A 391 -8.89 28.29 -19.11
C ARG A 391 -8.94 29.50 -20.05
N LEU A 392 -9.95 29.57 -20.92
CA LEU A 392 -10.10 30.69 -21.84
C LEU A 392 -10.31 32.00 -21.07
N PRO A 393 -9.80 33.14 -21.56
CA PRO A 393 -10.07 34.45 -20.99
C PRO A 393 -11.58 34.73 -20.84
N GLU A 394 -11.95 35.58 -19.87
CA GLU A 394 -13.35 35.98 -19.69
C GLU A 394 -13.92 36.65 -20.95
N LYS A 395 -13.08 37.40 -21.67
CA LYS A 395 -13.44 38.10 -22.91
C LYS A 395 -12.29 38.05 -23.93
N SER A 396 -12.41 37.18 -24.91
CA SER A 396 -11.60 37.17 -26.12
C SER A 396 -12.13 38.15 -27.15
N ALA A 397 -11.25 38.75 -27.95
CA ALA A 397 -11.67 39.64 -29.02
C ALA A 397 -12.36 38.85 -30.14
N TRP A 398 -11.78 37.71 -30.50
CA TRP A 398 -12.23 36.91 -31.64
C TRP A 398 -12.08 35.41 -31.38
N ALA A 399 -13.07 34.63 -31.79
CA ALA A 399 -13.00 33.17 -31.84
C ALA A 399 -13.28 32.68 -33.26
N TYR A 400 -12.49 31.71 -33.69
CA TYR A 400 -12.70 31.00 -34.94
C TYR A 400 -13.21 29.58 -34.68
N ALA A 401 -14.27 29.18 -35.39
CA ALA A 401 -14.81 27.82 -35.35
C ALA A 401 -14.92 27.26 -36.77
N ASN A 402 -14.31 26.11 -37.04
CA ASN A 402 -14.31 25.51 -38.36
C ASN A 402 -15.53 24.60 -38.57
N PHE A 403 -16.50 25.02 -39.40
CA PHE A 403 -17.67 24.18 -39.68
C PHE A 403 -17.33 22.93 -40.52
N ILE A 404 -16.26 22.97 -41.31
CA ILE A 404 -15.93 21.95 -42.32
C ILE A 404 -15.50 20.63 -41.69
N LYS A 405 -14.60 20.71 -40.71
CA LYS A 405 -14.16 19.54 -39.92
C LYS A 405 -15.29 18.98 -39.04
N ASN A 406 -16.22 19.85 -38.68
CA ASN A 406 -17.43 19.51 -37.92
C ASN A 406 -18.63 19.23 -38.82
N ASN A 407 -18.41 19.01 -40.13
CA ASN A 407 -19.49 18.73 -41.07
C ASN A 407 -20.07 17.34 -40.77
N PRO A 408 -21.36 17.24 -40.39
CA PRO A 408 -21.99 15.98 -39.99
C PRO A 408 -22.04 14.89 -41.08
N GLU A 409 -21.74 15.23 -42.34
CA GLU A 409 -21.76 14.29 -43.48
C GLU A 409 -20.40 13.57 -43.69
N HIS A 410 -19.35 13.91 -42.94
CA HIS A 410 -18.01 13.30 -43.04
C HIS A 410 -17.52 12.62 -41.77
N GLN A 411 -18.28 12.68 -40.67
CA GLN A 411 -18.01 11.85 -39.48
C GLN A 411 -18.74 10.51 -39.62
N ASP A 412 -17.95 9.44 -39.64
CA ASP A 412 -18.41 8.06 -39.83
C ASP A 412 -19.51 7.67 -38.81
N ASN A 413 -20.42 6.82 -39.28
CA ASN A 413 -21.63 6.33 -38.62
C ASN A 413 -21.53 6.08 -37.10
N ASP A 414 -22.13 6.94 -36.26
CA ASP A 414 -23.18 6.54 -35.31
C ASP A 414 -23.85 7.74 -34.61
N SER A 415 -25.19 7.75 -34.63
CA SER A 415 -26.11 8.48 -33.74
C SER A 415 -26.29 10.03 -33.79
N THR A 416 -27.53 10.39 -34.14
CA THR A 416 -28.33 11.56 -33.72
C THR A 416 -28.00 12.97 -34.26
N THR A 417 -28.68 13.28 -35.37
CA THR A 417 -29.18 14.62 -35.75
C THR A 417 -28.13 15.73 -35.99
N PRO A 418 -27.77 16.01 -37.26
CA PRO A 418 -26.79 17.02 -37.72
C PRO A 418 -26.92 18.45 -37.17
N HIS A 419 -28.05 18.81 -36.55
CA HIS A 419 -28.33 20.14 -36.01
C HIS A 419 -27.82 20.33 -34.57
N LEU A 420 -27.59 19.25 -33.81
CA LEU A 420 -27.05 19.35 -32.44
C LEU A 420 -25.53 19.59 -32.42
N ALA A 421 -24.81 19.15 -33.46
CA ALA A 421 -23.35 19.26 -33.54
C ALA A 421 -22.83 20.71 -33.63
N TRP A 422 -23.63 21.69 -34.08
CA TRP A 422 -23.23 23.10 -34.06
C TRP A 422 -23.65 23.82 -32.77
N GLN A 423 -24.78 23.44 -32.17
CA GLN A 423 -25.29 24.08 -30.94
C GLN A 423 -24.28 23.99 -29.78
N GLN A 424 -23.43 22.96 -29.78
CA GLN A 424 -22.34 22.86 -28.81
C GLN A 424 -21.31 24.00 -28.90
N TYR A 425 -21.28 24.81 -29.97
CA TYR A 425 -20.38 25.97 -30.11
C TYR A 425 -21.06 27.30 -29.74
N ASP A 426 -22.38 27.30 -29.45
CA ASP A 426 -23.11 28.54 -29.16
C ASP A 426 -22.58 29.29 -27.92
N TRP A 427 -21.88 28.59 -27.02
CA TRP A 427 -21.23 29.20 -25.87
C TRP A 427 -20.10 30.16 -26.24
N LEU A 428 -19.51 30.05 -27.44
CA LEU A 428 -18.40 30.90 -27.87
C LEU A 428 -18.78 32.38 -27.84
N VAL A 429 -20.03 32.73 -28.12
CA VAL A 429 -20.49 34.13 -28.07
C VAL A 429 -20.53 34.71 -26.65
N GLN A 430 -20.43 33.86 -25.63
CA GLN A 430 -20.28 34.27 -24.23
C GLN A 430 -18.82 34.52 -23.86
N ARG A 431 -17.86 33.95 -24.60
CA ARG A 431 -16.42 34.08 -24.35
C ARG A 431 -15.71 35.01 -25.32
N ALA A 432 -16.19 35.16 -26.56
CA ALA A 432 -15.60 36.03 -27.57
C ALA A 432 -16.58 37.13 -28.01
N GLN A 433 -16.05 38.34 -28.23
CA GLN A 433 -16.86 39.46 -28.74
C GLN A 433 -17.38 39.18 -30.15
N VAL A 434 -16.55 38.54 -30.98
CA VAL A 434 -16.90 38.13 -32.34
C VAL A 434 -16.57 36.66 -32.53
N VAL A 435 -17.51 35.90 -33.08
CA VAL A 435 -17.29 34.51 -33.50
C VAL A 435 -17.45 34.45 -35.00
N THR A 436 -16.47 33.89 -35.70
CA THR A 436 -16.56 33.65 -37.14
C THR A 436 -16.44 32.18 -37.48
N THR A 437 -17.10 31.79 -38.57
CA THR A 437 -17.03 30.44 -39.10
C THR A 437 -17.21 30.44 -40.60
N ILE A 438 -16.45 29.59 -41.29
CA ILE A 438 -16.57 29.37 -42.74
C ILE A 438 -17.53 28.21 -42.95
N VAL A 439 -18.60 28.44 -43.71
CA VAL A 439 -19.69 27.49 -43.95
C VAL A 439 -19.75 27.16 -45.44
N PRO A 440 -19.77 25.86 -45.83
CA PRO A 440 -20.04 25.44 -47.21
C PRO A 440 -21.37 25.98 -47.71
N THR A 441 -21.43 26.37 -48.99
CA THR A 441 -22.60 27.06 -49.56
C THR A 441 -23.87 26.22 -49.41
N GLU A 442 -23.76 24.91 -49.62
CA GLU A 442 -24.81 23.92 -49.49
C GLU A 442 -25.32 23.73 -48.05
N ALA A 443 -24.48 24.05 -47.04
CA ALA A 443 -24.81 23.87 -45.63
C ALA A 443 -25.40 25.13 -44.96
N ILE A 444 -25.29 26.31 -45.59
CA ILE A 444 -25.70 27.62 -45.01
C ILE A 444 -27.10 27.58 -44.40
N ALA A 445 -28.10 27.12 -45.15
CA ALA A 445 -29.50 27.14 -44.71
C ALA A 445 -29.73 26.26 -43.48
N ARG A 446 -29.00 25.15 -43.36
CA ARG A 446 -29.09 24.23 -42.22
C ARG A 446 -28.35 24.79 -41.01
N PHE A 447 -27.15 25.29 -41.25
CA PHE A 447 -26.30 25.93 -40.26
C PHE A 447 -27.00 27.10 -39.56
N LEU A 448 -27.60 28.03 -40.32
CA LEU A 448 -28.32 29.19 -39.78
C LEU A 448 -29.59 28.80 -39.00
N ARG A 449 -30.16 27.61 -39.24
CA ARG A 449 -31.29 27.08 -38.45
C ARG A 449 -30.85 26.41 -37.15
N ALA A 450 -29.61 25.93 -37.08
CA ALA A 450 -29.08 25.19 -35.95
C ALA A 450 -28.52 26.10 -34.85
N THR A 451 -27.77 27.14 -35.26
CA THR A 451 -27.11 28.11 -34.36
C THR A 451 -28.10 28.97 -33.58
N GLN A 452 -27.84 29.17 -32.29
CA GLN A 452 -28.56 30.15 -31.46
C GLN A 452 -27.76 31.45 -31.27
N MET A 453 -26.52 31.50 -31.76
CA MET A 453 -25.70 32.71 -31.68
C MET A 453 -26.36 33.89 -32.43
N PRO A 454 -26.33 35.11 -31.89
CA PRO A 454 -26.90 36.28 -32.56
C PRO A 454 -26.11 36.62 -33.82
N TYR A 455 -26.68 36.27 -34.97
CA TYR A 455 -26.12 36.60 -36.28
C TYR A 455 -26.07 38.11 -36.47
N LYS A 456 -24.96 38.61 -37.03
CA LYS A 456 -24.79 40.04 -37.33
C LYS A 456 -24.65 40.30 -38.82
N TRP A 457 -23.80 39.54 -39.49
CA TRP A 457 -23.51 39.72 -40.90
C TRP A 457 -22.77 38.51 -41.45
N SER A 458 -22.53 38.50 -42.75
CA SER A 458 -21.73 37.48 -43.42
C SER A 458 -20.81 38.10 -44.45
N LEU A 459 -19.67 37.45 -44.68
CA LEU A 459 -18.70 37.80 -45.69
C LEU A 459 -18.67 36.70 -46.76
N SER A 460 -18.83 37.09 -48.02
CA SER A 460 -18.63 36.20 -49.15
C SER A 460 -17.30 36.53 -49.81
N ALA A 461 -16.41 35.55 -49.91
CA ALA A 461 -15.10 35.73 -50.53
C ALA A 461 -14.99 34.86 -51.79
N LYS A 462 -14.64 35.47 -52.92
CA LYS A 462 -14.43 34.74 -54.17
C LYS A 462 -13.08 34.03 -54.14
N ILE A 463 -13.05 32.77 -54.53
CA ILE A 463 -11.82 32.00 -54.73
C ILE A 463 -11.49 31.97 -56.23
N SER A 464 -10.22 32.20 -56.59
CA SER A 464 -9.77 32.34 -57.98
C SER A 464 -9.56 31.02 -58.74
N GLU A 465 -9.56 29.86 -58.06
CA GLU A 465 -9.32 28.54 -58.67
C GLU A 465 -10.41 27.53 -58.30
N ASN A 466 -10.72 26.64 -59.24
CA ASN A 466 -11.90 25.78 -59.24
C ASN A 466 -11.49 24.36 -58.81
N GLU A 467 -11.20 24.13 -57.53
CA GLU A 467 -10.81 22.80 -57.01
C GLU A 467 -11.52 22.46 -55.68
N GLY A 468 -12.23 21.31 -55.66
CA GLY A 468 -12.82 20.71 -54.45
C GLY A 468 -14.33 20.97 -54.23
N HIS A 469 -14.80 20.63 -53.02
CA HIS A 469 -16.20 20.71 -52.58
C HIS A 469 -16.74 22.15 -52.41
N TRP A 470 -15.90 23.15 -52.69
CA TRP A 470 -16.25 24.56 -52.57
C TRP A 470 -16.64 25.09 -53.94
N ASN A 471 -17.83 25.72 -54.05
CA ASN A 471 -18.13 26.57 -55.20
C ASN A 471 -17.10 27.72 -55.27
N SER A 472 -17.10 28.54 -56.34
CA SER A 472 -16.15 29.67 -56.51
C SER A 472 -16.20 30.76 -55.42
N TRP A 473 -16.93 30.54 -54.31
CA TRP A 473 -17.17 31.44 -53.20
C TRP A 473 -17.14 30.69 -51.85
N LEU A 474 -16.44 31.28 -50.87
CA LEU A 474 -16.57 30.95 -49.45
C LEU A 474 -17.61 31.85 -48.80
N TYR A 475 -18.41 31.29 -47.91
CA TYR A 475 -19.33 32.03 -47.07
C TYR A 475 -18.85 31.97 -45.62
N SER A 476 -18.67 33.12 -45.00
CA SER A 476 -18.32 33.23 -43.58
C SER A 476 -19.45 33.90 -42.82
N ALA A 477 -19.96 33.23 -41.79
CA ALA A 477 -20.95 33.79 -40.89
C ALA A 477 -20.25 34.47 -39.70
N VAL A 478 -20.76 35.63 -39.29
CA VAL A 478 -20.23 36.40 -38.17
C VAL A 478 -21.32 36.61 -37.12
N PHE A 479 -21.00 36.23 -35.89
CA PHE A 479 -21.88 36.31 -34.74
C PHE A 479 -21.30 37.21 -33.66
N SER A 480 -22.18 37.91 -32.94
CA SER A 480 -21.78 38.71 -31.79
C SER A 480 -22.99 39.04 -30.91
N ALA A 481 -22.81 39.07 -29.60
CA ALA A 481 -23.81 39.64 -28.69
C ALA A 481 -23.87 41.18 -28.73
N ALA A 482 -22.84 41.84 -29.27
CA ALA A 482 -22.75 43.29 -29.31
C ALA A 482 -23.80 43.93 -30.22
N LYS A 483 -24.26 45.15 -29.89
CA LYS A 483 -25.19 45.91 -30.74
C LYS A 483 -24.55 46.31 -32.08
N SER A 484 -23.27 46.62 -32.07
CA SER A 484 -22.45 46.99 -33.23
C SER A 484 -21.06 46.38 -33.10
N ILE A 485 -20.44 46.08 -34.23
CA ILE A 485 -19.09 45.51 -34.32
C ILE A 485 -18.20 46.40 -35.19
N ARG A 486 -16.89 46.32 -34.97
CA ARG A 486 -15.88 47.08 -35.72
C ARG A 486 -15.86 46.60 -37.18
N GLN A 487 -15.84 47.55 -38.13
CA GLN A 487 -15.69 47.34 -39.59
C GLN A 487 -16.59 46.24 -40.19
N ALA A 488 -17.81 46.60 -40.60
CA ALA A 488 -18.61 45.80 -41.51
C ALA A 488 -18.43 46.33 -42.95
N THR A 489 -17.66 45.62 -43.78
CA THR A 489 -17.51 45.94 -45.21
C THR A 489 -17.99 44.77 -46.05
N ASP A 490 -18.80 45.05 -47.08
CA ASP A 490 -19.60 44.02 -47.77
C ASP A 490 -18.84 43.19 -48.83
N LEU A 491 -17.59 43.53 -49.18
CA LEU A 491 -16.84 42.85 -50.23
C LEU A 491 -15.33 42.79 -49.96
N VAL A 492 -14.76 41.58 -49.94
CA VAL A 492 -13.31 41.32 -49.85
C VAL A 492 -12.91 40.32 -50.96
N GLU A 493 -11.84 40.61 -51.69
CA GLU A 493 -11.28 39.72 -52.72
C GLU A 493 -10.04 39.00 -52.17
N ILE A 494 -10.02 37.67 -52.19
CA ILE A 494 -8.88 36.84 -51.77
C ILE A 494 -8.11 36.38 -53.02
N ARG A 495 -6.79 36.63 -53.05
CA ARG A 495 -5.97 36.36 -54.24
C ARG A 495 -5.17 35.06 -54.16
N ASN A 496 -4.89 34.55 -52.96
CA ASN A 496 -4.06 33.36 -52.74
C ASN A 496 -4.76 32.36 -51.81
N ALA A 497 -5.85 31.74 -52.26
CA ALA A 497 -6.44 30.61 -51.54
C ALA A 497 -5.65 29.34 -51.89
N PRO A 498 -4.87 28.75 -50.97
CA PRO A 498 -4.14 27.52 -51.26
C PRO A 498 -5.08 26.33 -51.45
N ASN A 499 -4.59 25.29 -52.10
CA ASN A 499 -5.31 24.07 -52.43
C ASN A 499 -5.77 23.34 -51.15
N MET A 500 -7.08 23.34 -50.86
CA MET A 500 -7.58 22.96 -49.53
C MET A 500 -8.01 21.48 -49.45
N SER A 501 -7.05 20.62 -49.13
CA SER A 501 -7.32 19.43 -48.31
C SER A 501 -7.11 19.80 -46.83
N GLY A 502 -7.99 20.63 -46.26
CA GLY A 502 -8.04 20.87 -44.81
C GLY A 502 -7.35 22.12 -44.25
N ASP A 503 -6.64 22.92 -45.05
CA ASP A 503 -5.91 24.11 -44.56
C ASP A 503 -6.72 25.40 -44.71
N LEU A 504 -6.90 26.17 -43.64
CA LEU A 504 -7.71 27.40 -43.62
C LEU A 504 -7.21 28.49 -44.61
N PRO A 505 -8.09 29.29 -45.24
CA PRO A 505 -7.66 30.36 -46.15
C PRO A 505 -6.91 31.46 -45.37
N LYS A 506 -5.57 31.48 -45.48
CA LYS A 506 -4.68 32.35 -44.69
C LYS A 506 -5.02 33.84 -44.82
N ASP A 507 -5.31 34.30 -46.04
CA ASP A 507 -5.68 35.70 -46.31
C ASP A 507 -7.03 36.09 -45.64
N LEU A 508 -7.98 35.15 -45.56
CA LEU A 508 -9.27 35.38 -44.91
C LEU A 508 -9.13 35.45 -43.39
N LEU A 509 -8.37 34.52 -42.80
CA LEU A 509 -8.07 34.55 -41.37
C LEU A 509 -7.29 35.80 -40.99
N LYS A 510 -6.35 36.22 -41.83
CA LYS A 510 -5.63 37.48 -41.66
C LYS A 510 -6.58 38.69 -41.72
N TYR A 511 -7.55 38.70 -42.63
CA TYR A 511 -8.56 39.76 -42.61
C TYR A 511 -9.36 39.77 -41.29
N PHE A 512 -9.79 38.60 -40.80
CA PHE A 512 -10.54 38.52 -39.55
C PHE A 512 -9.74 38.94 -38.32
N ILE A 513 -8.47 38.52 -38.22
CA ILE A 513 -7.62 38.90 -37.09
C ILE A 513 -7.40 40.42 -37.08
N GLU A 514 -7.19 41.04 -38.25
CA GLU A 514 -7.01 42.48 -38.37
C GLU A 514 -8.30 43.28 -38.12
N ALA A 515 -9.45 42.76 -38.56
CA ALA A 515 -10.76 43.42 -38.41
C ALA A 515 -11.29 43.37 -36.97
N PHE A 516 -11.11 42.24 -36.28
CA PHE A 516 -11.78 41.95 -35.01
C PHE A 516 -10.87 41.93 -33.79
N SER A 517 -9.56 42.15 -33.93
CA SER A 517 -8.63 42.17 -32.80
C SER A 517 -7.53 43.23 -32.93
N THR A 518 -6.96 43.63 -31.80
CA THR A 518 -5.86 44.60 -31.61
C THR A 518 -4.68 43.97 -30.86
N THR A 519 -3.54 44.65 -30.79
CA THR A 519 -2.29 44.09 -30.24
C THR A 519 -2.50 43.49 -28.85
N HIS A 520 -2.00 42.26 -28.66
CA HIS A 520 -2.15 41.43 -27.46
C HIS A 520 -3.59 40.99 -27.13
N ASP A 521 -4.57 41.25 -28.01
CA ASP A 521 -5.92 40.72 -27.77
C ASP A 521 -5.91 39.19 -27.80
N PRO A 522 -6.63 38.54 -26.87
CA PRO A 522 -6.79 37.11 -26.85
C PRO A 522 -7.73 36.65 -27.98
N ILE A 523 -7.29 35.65 -28.72
CA ILE A 523 -8.06 34.97 -29.75
C ILE A 523 -8.17 33.48 -29.44
N ILE A 524 -9.28 32.86 -29.87
CA ILE A 524 -9.56 31.45 -29.60
C ILE A 524 -9.56 30.67 -30.91
N ASP A 525 -8.78 29.59 -30.93
CA ASP A 525 -8.78 28.57 -31.96
C ASP A 525 -9.17 27.22 -31.34
N LEU A 526 -10.35 26.71 -31.69
CA LEU A 526 -10.81 25.44 -31.15
C LEU A 526 -10.18 24.22 -31.81
N GLU A 527 -9.56 24.40 -32.98
CA GLU A 527 -9.04 23.32 -33.82
C GLU A 527 -7.81 23.81 -34.59
N ALA A 528 -6.67 23.85 -33.89
CA ALA A 528 -5.44 24.46 -34.37
C ALA A 528 -4.95 23.87 -35.70
N GLY A 529 -5.19 22.57 -35.94
CA GLY A 529 -4.79 21.89 -37.15
C GLY A 529 -3.29 21.97 -37.40
N ASP A 530 -2.90 22.58 -38.50
CA ASP A 530 -1.50 22.85 -38.87
C ASP A 530 -0.90 24.07 -38.14
N GLY A 531 -1.64 24.71 -37.24
CA GLY A 531 -1.20 25.88 -36.49
C GLY A 531 -1.29 27.19 -37.27
N THR A 532 -1.94 27.23 -38.43
CA THR A 532 -2.02 28.43 -39.27
C THR A 532 -2.48 29.67 -38.51
N LEU A 533 -3.53 29.56 -37.67
CA LEU A 533 -4.06 30.72 -36.94
C LEU A 533 -3.12 31.15 -35.80
N LEU A 534 -2.49 30.21 -35.10
CA LEU A 534 -1.49 30.52 -34.07
C LEU A 534 -0.27 31.24 -34.67
N LEU A 535 0.26 30.77 -35.80
CA LEU A 535 1.38 31.43 -36.48
C LEU A 535 1.00 32.81 -37.05
N LEU A 536 -0.26 32.99 -37.46
CA LEU A 536 -0.78 34.31 -37.83
C LEU A 536 -0.91 35.23 -36.62
N ALA A 537 -1.33 34.70 -35.46
CA ALA A 537 -1.41 35.43 -34.20
C ALA A 537 -0.05 35.95 -33.77
N GLU A 538 0.97 35.08 -33.76
CA GLU A 538 2.38 35.42 -33.49
C GLU A 538 2.83 36.59 -34.38
N LYS A 539 2.68 36.46 -35.71
CA LYS A 539 3.09 37.49 -36.67
C LYS A 539 2.35 38.83 -36.53
N ASN A 540 1.14 38.82 -35.98
CA ASN A 540 0.34 40.02 -35.77
C ASN A 540 0.37 40.51 -34.32
N ASN A 541 1.20 39.94 -33.44
CA ASN A 541 1.23 40.25 -32.01
C ASN A 541 -0.16 40.11 -31.36
N ARG A 542 -0.74 38.91 -31.41
CA ARG A 542 -1.99 38.51 -30.73
C ARG A 542 -1.73 37.31 -29.85
N VAL A 543 -2.56 37.09 -28.85
CA VAL A 543 -2.41 35.93 -27.96
C VAL A 543 -3.37 34.83 -28.39
N CYS A 544 -2.84 33.71 -28.91
CA CYS A 544 -3.67 32.58 -29.35
C CYS A 544 -3.87 31.54 -28.24
N TYR A 545 -5.12 31.15 -28.03
CA TYR A 545 -5.53 30.00 -27.22
C TYR A 545 -6.03 28.92 -28.15
N ALA A 546 -5.19 27.91 -28.38
CA ALA A 546 -5.41 26.88 -29.37
C ALA A 546 -5.66 25.51 -28.73
N ALA A 547 -6.55 24.71 -29.32
CA ALA A 547 -6.73 23.30 -28.98
C ALA A 547 -6.57 22.43 -30.22
N GLU A 548 -5.93 21.26 -30.08
CA GLU A 548 -5.82 20.26 -31.15
C GLU A 548 -5.82 18.86 -30.56
N VAL A 549 -6.63 17.97 -31.15
CA VAL A 549 -6.84 16.60 -30.64
C VAL A 549 -5.75 15.65 -31.14
N ASN A 550 -5.22 15.90 -32.34
CA ASN A 550 -4.20 15.07 -32.95
C ASN A 550 -2.80 15.41 -32.41
N GLN A 551 -2.20 14.49 -31.67
CA GLN A 551 -0.86 14.62 -31.07
C GLN A 551 0.25 14.93 -32.10
N GLU A 552 0.20 14.31 -33.28
CA GLU A 552 1.18 14.57 -34.35
C GLU A 552 1.01 15.97 -34.96
N ALA A 553 -0.23 16.49 -35.00
CA ALA A 553 -0.50 17.85 -35.41
C ALA A 553 -0.03 18.86 -34.35
N CYS A 554 -0.28 18.60 -33.07
CA CYS A 554 0.29 19.39 -31.97
C CYS A 554 1.81 19.44 -32.05
N LYS A 555 2.47 18.29 -32.19
CA LYS A 555 3.94 18.22 -32.32
C LYS A 555 4.45 19.07 -33.49
N ARG A 556 3.87 18.88 -34.69
CA ARG A 556 4.27 19.67 -35.87
C ARG A 556 4.08 21.16 -35.66
N LEU A 557 2.98 21.57 -35.04
CA LEU A 557 2.71 22.97 -34.69
C LEU A 557 3.78 23.53 -33.73
N LEU A 558 4.16 22.78 -32.68
CA LEU A 558 5.23 23.19 -31.77
C LEU A 558 6.54 23.39 -32.53
N ASP A 559 6.92 22.43 -33.36
CA ASP A 559 8.16 22.45 -34.13
C ASP A 559 8.18 23.62 -35.13
N ASP A 560 7.08 23.85 -35.86
CA ASP A 560 6.92 24.94 -36.83
C ASP A 560 6.99 26.31 -36.15
N TRP A 561 6.38 26.45 -34.96
CA TRP A 561 6.44 27.69 -34.19
C TRP A 561 7.85 27.95 -33.66
N GLU A 562 8.53 26.96 -33.09
CA GLU A 562 9.93 27.11 -32.62
C GLU A 562 10.87 27.50 -33.77
N GLN A 563 10.69 26.90 -34.95
CA GLN A 563 11.46 27.22 -36.14
C GLN A 563 11.19 28.65 -36.64
N THR A 564 9.94 29.10 -36.58
CA THR A 564 9.53 30.41 -37.13
C THR A 564 9.84 31.56 -36.17
N SER A 565 9.63 31.37 -34.87
CA SER A 565 9.79 32.40 -33.83
C SER A 565 11.21 32.46 -33.24
N GLY A 566 11.94 31.33 -33.25
CA GLY A 566 13.18 31.17 -32.49
C GLY A 566 12.97 30.99 -30.97
N GLY A 567 11.71 30.92 -30.52
CA GLY A 567 11.35 30.60 -29.14
C GLY A 567 11.46 29.11 -28.82
N LYS A 568 11.20 28.75 -27.56
CA LYS A 568 11.12 27.36 -27.10
C LYS A 568 9.76 27.08 -26.49
N ALA A 569 9.09 26.04 -26.98
CA ALA A 569 7.84 25.57 -26.42
C ALA A 569 8.11 24.87 -25.08
N ARG A 570 7.28 25.14 -24.07
CA ARG A 570 7.42 24.55 -22.73
C ARG A 570 6.15 23.82 -22.38
N LYS A 571 6.29 22.56 -21.95
CA LYS A 571 5.19 21.86 -21.28
C LYS A 571 4.93 22.55 -19.96
N ILE A 572 3.67 22.80 -19.66
CA ILE A 572 3.24 23.44 -18.41
C ILE A 572 2.25 22.54 -17.69
N ASP A 573 2.33 22.53 -16.36
CA ASP A 573 1.36 21.81 -15.53
C ASP A 573 -0.02 22.46 -15.63
N ASP A 574 -1.09 21.67 -15.45
CA ASP A 574 -2.48 22.15 -15.46
C ASP A 574 -2.69 23.36 -14.50
N ALA A 575 -1.98 23.34 -13.35
CA ALA A 575 -2.00 24.41 -12.36
C ALA A 575 -1.21 25.67 -12.77
N ALA A 576 -0.20 25.54 -13.65
CA ALA A 576 0.69 26.62 -14.07
C ALA A 576 0.22 27.37 -15.32
N ALA A 577 -0.81 26.86 -16.03
CA ALA A 577 -1.37 27.46 -17.24
C ALA A 577 -2.13 28.79 -17.01
N THR A 578 -1.78 29.58 -16.00
CA THR A 578 -2.50 30.80 -15.56
C THR A 578 -1.76 32.03 -16.05
N LEU A 579 -2.49 32.84 -16.82
CA LEU A 579 -2.29 34.24 -17.22
C LEU A 579 -0.93 34.88 -16.87
N PRO A 580 -0.16 35.38 -17.85
CA PRO A 580 0.63 36.59 -17.60
C PRO A 580 -0.35 37.66 -17.09
N GLU A 581 -0.06 38.27 -15.95
CA GLU A 581 -0.74 39.49 -15.53
C GLU A 581 -0.60 40.50 -16.66
N ILE A 582 -1.72 40.85 -17.31
CA ILE A 582 -1.76 42.01 -18.20
C ILE A 582 -1.51 43.20 -17.28
N THR A 583 -0.28 43.73 -17.27
CA THR A 583 0.00 45.02 -16.65
C THR A 583 -0.85 46.08 -17.35
N GLU A 584 -1.72 46.74 -16.58
CA GLU A 584 -2.61 47.83 -17.04
C GLU A 584 -1.91 48.92 -17.86
#